data_AF-A0A8B5VX41-F1
#
_entry.id   AF-A0A8B5VX41-F1
#
_cell.length_a   1.000
_cell.length_b   1.000
_cell.length_c   1.000
_cell.angle_alpha   90.00
_cell.angle_beta   90.00
_cell.angle_gamma   90.00
#
_symmetry.space_group_name_H-M   'P 1'
#
loop_
_entity.id
_entity.type
_entity.pdbx_description
1 polymer ?
#
loop_
_entity_poly.entity_id
_entity_poly.type
_entity_poly.pdbx_seq_one_letter_code
_entity_poly.pdbx_strand_id
1 'polypeptide(L)'
;MQQAKLARDFFQENGIKFDHLYASTQERACDTLEIISESKEYQRLKGLKEMNHGLYEGEPQFLQPDGAEYFETFYSQFGGESLSAVQKRVSSTLHYIMAIDDHQQVLAVSHNGACVSFLQTLQQENKDELIRAYPNCAIFIFNYMDKQFELVDIIDPVMKESILC
;
A
#
# COMPACT_ATOMS: atom_id res chain seq x y z
N MET A 1 16.25 -0.76 -3.89
CA MET A 1 16.72 -2.15 -4.15
C MET A 1 17.08 -2.91 -2.88
N GLN A 2 17.91 -2.39 -1.96
CA GLN A 2 18.30 -3.12 -0.74
C GLN A 2 17.12 -3.49 0.16
N GLN A 3 16.20 -2.55 0.43
CA GLN A 3 15.01 -2.82 1.26
C GLN A 3 14.06 -3.86 0.65
N ALA A 4 13.91 -3.88 -0.68
CA ALA A 4 13.11 -4.91 -1.36
C ALA A 4 13.71 -6.31 -1.17
N LYS A 5 15.04 -6.43 -1.14
CA LYS A 5 15.72 -7.70 -0.82
C LYS A 5 15.48 -8.10 0.64
N LEU A 6 15.53 -7.15 1.58
CA LEU A 6 15.23 -7.44 2.99
C LEU A 6 13.77 -7.90 3.17
N ALA A 7 12.82 -7.28 2.47
CA ALA A 7 11.44 -7.73 2.45
C ALA A 7 11.28 -9.13 1.86
N ARG A 8 11.97 -9.44 0.75
CA ARG A 8 12.04 -10.80 0.20
C ARG A 8 12.55 -11.79 1.24
N ASP A 9 13.68 -11.48 1.87
CA ASP A 9 14.33 -12.37 2.83
C ASP A 9 13.41 -12.60 4.04
N PHE A 10 12.68 -11.57 4.50
CA PHE A 10 11.63 -11.72 5.51
C PHE A 10 10.55 -12.74 5.12
N PHE A 11 10.01 -12.66 3.90
CA PHE A 11 8.99 -13.62 3.44
C PHE A 11 9.56 -15.05 3.33
N GLN A 12 10.77 -15.19 2.79
CA GLN A 12 11.44 -16.50 2.65
C GLN A 12 11.73 -17.15 4.00
N GLU A 13 12.28 -16.40 4.96
CA GLU A 13 12.59 -16.88 6.30
C GLU A 13 11.34 -17.33 7.08
N ASN A 14 10.21 -16.65 6.87
CA ASN A 14 8.92 -17.00 7.48
C ASN A 14 8.13 -18.04 6.67
N GLY A 15 8.68 -18.55 5.56
CA GLY A 15 8.02 -19.55 4.73
C GLY A 15 6.74 -19.05 4.05
N ILE A 16 6.59 -17.74 3.89
CA ILE A 16 5.42 -17.11 3.26
C ILE A 16 5.52 -17.31 1.75
N LYS A 17 4.44 -17.83 1.17
CA LYS A 17 4.31 -18.05 -0.28
C LYS A 17 3.04 -17.38 -0.75
N PHE A 18 3.16 -16.62 -1.83
CA PHE A 18 2.03 -15.94 -2.46
C PHE A 18 1.51 -16.76 -3.64
N ASP A 19 0.18 -16.84 -3.76
CA ASP A 19 -0.50 -17.46 -4.89
C ASP A 19 -0.80 -16.46 -6.02
N HIS A 20 -1.07 -15.20 -5.68
CA HIS A 20 -1.27 -14.13 -6.66
C HIS A 20 -0.45 -12.88 -6.34
N LEU A 21 -0.02 -12.21 -7.41
CA LEU A 21 0.88 -11.08 -7.36
C LEU A 21 0.29 -9.89 -8.13
N TYR A 22 0.25 -8.73 -7.47
CA TYR A 22 -0.25 -7.48 -8.02
C TYR A 22 0.71 -6.32 -7.74
N ALA A 23 0.84 -5.41 -8.70
CA ALA A 23 1.58 -4.17 -8.51
C ALA A 23 0.83 -2.96 -9.07
N SER A 24 1.08 -1.80 -8.48
CA SER A 24 0.86 -0.52 -9.17
C SER A 24 1.55 -0.54 -10.54
N THR A 25 0.97 0.13 -11.53
CA THR A 25 1.56 0.27 -12.88
C THR A 25 2.81 1.16 -12.93
N GLN A 26 3.37 1.56 -11.79
CA GLN A 26 4.53 2.44 -11.73
C GLN A 26 5.79 1.58 -11.63
N GLU A 27 6.82 1.89 -12.41
CA GLU A 27 8.03 1.07 -12.53
C GLU A 27 8.64 0.71 -11.17
N ARG A 28 8.76 1.68 -10.26
CA ARG A 28 9.25 1.45 -8.89
C ARG A 28 8.52 0.36 -8.11
N ALA A 29 7.20 0.24 -8.31
CA ALA A 29 6.39 -0.78 -7.65
C ALA A 29 6.55 -2.15 -8.34
N CYS A 30 6.60 -2.16 -9.67
CA CYS A 30 6.91 -3.35 -10.47
C CYS A 30 8.27 -3.93 -10.08
N ASP A 31 9.34 -3.12 -10.09
CA ASP A 31 10.70 -3.54 -9.75
C ASP A 31 10.78 -4.10 -8.32
N THR A 32 10.06 -3.47 -7.38
CA THR A 32 9.98 -3.94 -5.99
C THR A 32 9.30 -5.29 -5.91
N LEU A 33 8.16 -5.47 -6.59
CA LEU A 33 7.46 -6.76 -6.64
C LEU A 33 8.33 -7.85 -7.28
N GLU A 34 9.00 -7.55 -8.39
CA GLU A 34 9.87 -8.51 -9.09
C GLU A 34 11.04 -8.95 -8.21
N ILE A 35 11.62 -8.05 -7.41
CA ILE A 35 12.66 -8.39 -6.43
C ILE A 35 12.10 -9.27 -5.31
N ILE A 36 10.91 -8.92 -4.77
CA ILE A 36 10.31 -9.61 -3.63
C ILE A 36 9.83 -11.01 -3.99
N SER A 37 9.17 -11.15 -5.13
CA SER A 37 8.55 -12.40 -5.56
C SER A 37 9.48 -13.28 -6.40
N GLU A 38 10.59 -12.73 -6.89
CA GLU A 38 11.47 -13.36 -7.87
C GLU A 38 10.70 -13.83 -9.14
N SER A 39 9.57 -13.18 -9.43
CA SER A 39 8.66 -13.51 -10.53
C SER A 39 8.42 -12.32 -11.44
N LYS A 40 8.20 -12.60 -12.72
CA LYS A 40 7.72 -11.62 -13.73
C LYS A 40 6.25 -11.83 -14.09
N GLU A 41 5.62 -12.85 -13.53
CA GLU A 41 4.21 -13.18 -13.74
C GLU A 41 3.37 -12.52 -12.65
N TYR A 42 2.81 -11.36 -12.96
CA TYR A 42 1.96 -10.59 -12.05
C TYR A 42 1.06 -9.65 -12.84
N GLN A 43 -0.01 -9.17 -12.19
CA GLN A 43 -0.93 -8.21 -12.79
C GLN A 43 -0.61 -6.79 -12.35
N ARG A 44 -0.69 -5.84 -13.29
CA ARG A 44 -0.48 -4.41 -13.03
C ARG A 44 -1.81 -3.68 -12.98
N LEU A 45 -2.13 -3.08 -11.85
CA LEU A 45 -3.41 -2.42 -11.61
C LEU A 45 -3.22 -0.93 -11.33
N LYS A 46 -3.89 -0.08 -12.13
CA LYS A 46 -3.90 1.38 -11.90
C LYS A 46 -4.52 1.75 -10.55
N GLY A 47 -5.41 0.89 -10.05
CA GLY A 47 -6.07 1.05 -8.76
C GLY A 47 -5.11 1.04 -7.56
N LEU A 48 -3.91 0.49 -7.71
CA LEU A 48 -2.86 0.45 -6.68
C LEU A 48 -1.86 1.61 -6.78
N LYS A 49 -2.05 2.57 -7.70
CA LYS A 49 -1.15 3.72 -7.82
C LYS A 49 -1.21 4.62 -6.59
N GLU A 50 -0.11 5.33 -6.36
CA GLU A 50 -0.06 6.47 -5.46
C GLU A 50 -1.18 7.47 -5.74
N MET A 51 -1.53 8.26 -4.74
CA MET A 51 -2.38 9.43 -4.90
C MET A 51 -1.84 10.31 -6.03
N ASN A 52 -2.71 10.69 -6.96
CA ASN A 52 -2.36 11.66 -7.99
C ASN A 52 -2.27 13.06 -7.37
N HIS A 53 -1.09 13.66 -7.40
CA HIS A 53 -0.85 14.99 -6.84
C HIS A 53 -1.10 16.13 -7.84
N GLY A 54 -1.52 15.82 -9.07
CA GLY A 54 -1.78 16.83 -10.11
C GLY A 54 -0.52 17.62 -10.45
N LEU A 55 -0.59 18.95 -10.40
CA LEU A 55 0.57 19.83 -10.64
C LEU A 55 1.71 19.67 -9.60
N TYR A 56 1.46 19.03 -8.46
CA TYR A 56 2.47 18.81 -7.41
C TYR A 56 3.25 17.49 -7.60
N GLU A 57 3.03 16.77 -8.69
CA GLU A 57 3.79 15.56 -9.01
C GLU A 57 5.28 15.88 -9.19
N GLY A 58 6.14 15.24 -8.39
CA GLY A 58 7.59 15.44 -8.43
C GLY A 58 8.08 16.67 -7.64
N GLU A 59 7.19 17.44 -7.04
CA GLU A 59 7.56 18.57 -6.18
C GLU A 59 8.11 18.10 -4.82
N PRO A 60 8.97 18.91 -4.17
CA PRO A 60 9.49 18.61 -2.84
C PRO A 60 8.39 18.37 -1.80
N GLN A 61 8.61 17.40 -0.91
CA GLN A 61 7.61 16.99 0.09
C GLN A 61 7.19 18.11 1.05
N PHE A 62 8.06 19.08 1.34
CA PHE A 62 7.73 20.23 2.20
C PHE A 62 6.73 21.22 1.56
N LEU A 63 6.43 21.07 0.25
CA LEU A 63 5.40 21.84 -0.44
C LEU A 63 4.02 21.18 -0.35
N GLN A 64 3.94 19.96 0.18
CA GLN A 64 2.67 19.29 0.45
C GLN A 64 1.93 20.04 1.57
N PRO A 65 0.59 20.03 1.58
CA PRO A 65 -0.19 20.76 2.57
C PRO A 65 0.07 20.21 3.97
N ASP A 66 0.38 21.09 4.91
CA ASP A 66 0.45 20.74 6.33
C ASP A 66 -0.96 20.72 6.93
N GLY A 67 -1.34 19.58 7.52
CA GLY A 67 -2.58 19.42 8.26
C GLY A 67 -3.64 18.58 7.56
N ALA A 68 -4.26 17.66 8.32
CA ALA A 68 -5.28 16.72 7.83
C ALA A 68 -6.53 17.41 7.26
N GLU A 69 -6.83 18.63 7.71
CA GLU A 69 -8.00 19.41 7.28
C GLU A 69 -7.96 19.85 5.81
N TYR A 70 -6.76 20.00 5.23
CA TYR A 70 -6.59 20.37 3.83
C TYR A 70 -6.48 19.16 2.90
N PHE A 71 -6.10 18.00 3.45
CA PHE A 71 -5.68 16.84 2.66
C PHE A 71 -6.82 16.24 1.82
N GLU A 72 -8.09 16.44 2.22
CA GLU A 72 -9.23 15.89 1.49
C GLU A 72 -9.29 16.39 0.05
N THR A 73 -9.23 17.71 -0.18
CA THR A 73 -9.44 18.30 -1.51
C THR A 73 -8.26 19.09 -2.06
N PHE A 74 -7.15 19.22 -1.32
CA PHE A 74 -6.03 20.08 -1.71
C PHE A 74 -5.56 19.81 -3.15
N TYR A 75 -5.19 18.57 -3.47
CA TYR A 75 -4.69 18.22 -4.79
C TYR A 75 -5.76 18.29 -5.89
N SER A 76 -7.04 18.16 -5.54
CA SER A 76 -8.14 18.27 -6.50
C SER A 76 -8.18 19.64 -7.20
N GLN A 77 -7.75 20.70 -6.51
CA GLN A 77 -7.64 22.05 -7.08
C GLN A 77 -6.55 22.16 -8.15
N PHE A 78 -5.63 21.20 -8.19
CA PHE A 78 -4.48 21.14 -9.10
C PHE A 78 -4.56 19.96 -10.08
N GLY A 79 -5.76 19.40 -10.29
CA GLY A 79 -5.99 18.26 -11.17
C GLY A 79 -5.57 16.90 -10.60
N GLY A 80 -5.29 16.84 -9.30
CA GLY A 80 -5.02 15.62 -8.54
C GLY A 80 -6.29 14.93 -8.02
N GLU A 81 -6.11 13.87 -7.25
CA GLU A 81 -7.18 13.15 -6.57
C GLU A 81 -7.59 13.84 -5.27
N SER A 82 -8.83 13.62 -4.81
CA SER A 82 -9.20 13.84 -3.41
C SER A 82 -8.76 12.64 -2.57
N LEU A 83 -8.64 12.82 -1.25
CA LEU A 83 -8.37 11.71 -0.33
C LEU A 83 -9.47 10.63 -0.44
N SER A 84 -10.75 11.02 -0.43
CA SER A 84 -11.87 10.10 -0.66
C SER A 84 -11.78 9.35 -1.99
N ALA A 85 -11.27 9.98 -3.06
CA ALA A 85 -11.13 9.32 -4.36
C ALA A 85 -10.04 8.24 -4.33
N VAL A 86 -8.86 8.54 -3.75
CA VAL A 86 -7.79 7.52 -3.60
C VAL A 86 -8.24 6.41 -2.65
N GLN A 87 -8.88 6.74 -1.52
CA GLN A 87 -9.45 5.76 -0.59
C GLN A 87 -10.42 4.82 -1.29
N LYS A 88 -11.41 5.36 -2.02
CA LYS A 88 -12.39 4.56 -2.76
C LYS A 88 -11.73 3.70 -3.82
N ARG A 89 -10.80 4.25 -4.61
CA ARG A 89 -10.11 3.54 -5.69
C ARG A 89 -9.30 2.38 -5.15
N VAL A 90 -8.45 2.62 -4.15
CA VAL A 90 -7.57 1.60 -3.57
C VAL A 90 -8.40 0.52 -2.89
N SER A 91 -9.38 0.90 -2.05
CA SER A 91 -10.26 -0.05 -1.36
C SER A 91 -11.02 -0.94 -2.34
N SER A 92 -11.63 -0.34 -3.37
CA SER A 92 -12.37 -1.10 -4.38
C SER A 92 -11.46 -2.08 -5.15
N THR A 93 -10.20 -1.69 -5.37
CA THR A 93 -9.22 -2.54 -6.05
C THR A 93 -8.80 -3.72 -5.18
N LEU A 94 -8.54 -3.50 -3.89
CA LEU A 94 -8.17 -4.56 -2.95
C LEU A 94 -9.35 -5.52 -2.71
N HIS A 95 -10.57 -5.01 -2.54
CA HIS A 95 -11.77 -5.85 -2.47
C HIS A 95 -12.00 -6.64 -3.75
N TYR A 96 -11.76 -6.05 -4.92
CA TYR A 96 -11.85 -6.75 -6.19
C TYR A 96 -10.87 -7.92 -6.24
N ILE A 97 -9.59 -7.68 -5.91
CA ILE A 97 -8.54 -8.71 -5.89
C ILE A 97 -8.95 -9.87 -4.98
N MET A 98 -9.35 -9.58 -3.74
CA MET A 98 -9.69 -10.62 -2.76
C MET A 98 -11.06 -11.27 -2.99
N ALA A 99 -11.88 -10.75 -3.91
CA ALA A 99 -13.13 -11.37 -4.32
C ALA A 99 -12.96 -12.36 -5.48
N ILE A 100 -11.76 -12.46 -6.08
CA ILE A 100 -11.47 -13.45 -7.11
C ILE A 100 -11.29 -14.81 -6.43
N ASP A 101 -11.91 -15.85 -7.00
CA ASP A 101 -11.75 -17.22 -6.50
C ASP A 101 -10.27 -17.64 -6.47
N ASP A 102 -9.92 -18.51 -5.52
CA ASP A 102 -8.56 -19.05 -5.34
C ASP A 102 -7.48 -18.01 -4.98
N HIS A 103 -7.86 -16.85 -4.44
CA HIS A 103 -6.95 -15.85 -3.86
C HIS A 103 -6.83 -16.03 -2.34
N GLN A 104 -5.83 -16.79 -1.87
CA GLN A 104 -5.64 -17.09 -0.44
C GLN A 104 -4.51 -16.27 0.19
N GLN A 105 -3.36 -16.16 -0.48
CA GLN A 105 -2.20 -15.38 -0.03
C GLN A 105 -1.69 -14.48 -1.14
N VAL A 106 -2.16 -13.24 -1.13
CA VAL A 106 -1.91 -12.27 -2.20
C VAL A 106 -0.87 -11.24 -1.78
N LEU A 107 0.11 -10.98 -2.64
CA LEU A 107 1.01 -9.82 -2.49
C LEU A 107 0.57 -8.69 -3.43
N ALA A 108 0.27 -7.53 -2.87
CA ALA A 108 -0.02 -6.30 -3.61
C ALA A 108 1.01 -5.20 -3.26
N VAL A 109 1.79 -4.75 -4.25
CA VAL A 109 2.78 -3.68 -4.07
C VAL A 109 2.21 -2.33 -4.52
N SER A 110 2.10 -1.41 -3.57
CA SER A 110 1.56 -0.07 -3.74
C SER A 110 2.55 1.00 -3.24
N HIS A 111 2.05 2.15 -2.79
CA HIS A 111 2.84 3.32 -2.37
C HIS A 111 2.35 3.83 -1.01
N ASN A 112 3.18 4.62 -0.33
CA ASN A 112 2.90 5.04 1.04
C ASN A 112 1.55 5.77 1.17
N GLY A 113 1.28 6.78 0.33
CA GLY A 113 0.04 7.55 0.43
C GLY A 113 -1.20 6.69 0.16
N ALA A 114 -1.13 5.79 -0.82
CA ALA A 114 -2.19 4.83 -1.13
C ALA A 114 -2.45 3.83 0.02
N CYS A 115 -1.40 3.26 0.62
CA CYS A 115 -1.52 2.34 1.76
C CYS A 115 -2.12 3.02 2.99
N VAL A 116 -1.62 4.21 3.33
CA VAL A 116 -2.14 5.01 4.47
C VAL A 116 -3.59 5.43 4.21
N SER A 117 -3.92 5.85 2.98
CA SER A 117 -5.30 6.15 2.60
C SER A 117 -6.20 4.93 2.80
N PHE A 118 -5.76 3.74 2.38
CA PHE A 118 -6.53 2.51 2.61
C PHE A 118 -6.70 2.20 4.10
N LEU A 119 -5.64 2.31 4.92
CA LEU A 119 -5.74 2.15 6.37
C LEU A 119 -6.78 3.09 7.00
N GLN A 120 -6.87 4.33 6.51
CA GLN A 120 -7.88 5.29 6.94
C GLN A 120 -9.32 4.85 6.62
N THR A 121 -9.54 3.83 5.80
CA THR A 121 -10.88 3.30 5.54
C THR A 121 -11.29 2.20 6.52
N LEU A 122 -10.32 1.59 7.21
CA LEU A 122 -10.57 0.48 8.10
C LEU A 122 -11.13 0.94 9.46
N GLN A 123 -11.92 0.06 10.07
CA GLN A 123 -12.33 0.19 11.46
C GLN A 123 -11.26 -0.47 12.33
N GLN A 124 -10.39 0.35 12.94
CA GLN A 124 -9.26 -0.12 13.74
C GLN A 124 -9.15 0.75 15.00
N GLU A 125 -8.79 0.12 16.12
CA GLU A 125 -8.38 0.84 17.33
C GLU A 125 -7.05 1.58 17.06
N ASN A 126 -6.83 2.72 17.72
CA ASN A 126 -5.62 3.55 17.56
C ASN A 126 -5.33 4.01 16.12
N LYS A 127 -6.35 4.08 15.26
CA LYS A 127 -6.24 4.51 13.87
C LYS A 127 -5.41 5.78 13.66
N ASP A 128 -5.57 6.77 14.54
CA ASP A 128 -4.85 8.04 14.43
C ASP A 128 -3.32 7.87 14.56
N GLU A 129 -2.86 6.90 15.35
CA GLU A 129 -1.42 6.58 15.50
C GLU A 129 -0.84 5.89 14.26
N LEU A 130 -1.70 5.21 13.49
CA LEU A 130 -1.35 4.51 12.25
C LEU A 130 -1.33 5.44 11.04
N ILE A 131 -1.91 6.65 11.15
CA ILE A 131 -1.90 7.63 10.06
C ILE A 131 -0.57 8.39 10.08
N ARG A 132 0.45 7.77 9.51
CA ARG A 132 1.79 8.35 9.39
C ARG A 132 2.53 7.85 8.16
N ALA A 133 3.69 8.44 7.88
CA ALA A 133 4.59 7.92 6.87
C ALA A 133 5.28 6.63 7.38
N TYR A 134 5.35 5.63 6.50
CA TYR A 134 6.06 4.37 6.74
C TYR A 134 7.33 4.30 5.90
N PRO A 135 8.37 3.58 6.37
CA PRO A 135 9.57 3.39 5.58
C PRO A 135 9.27 2.60 4.30
N ASN A 136 10.12 2.79 3.29
CA ASN A 136 10.03 2.04 2.05
C ASN A 136 10.05 0.52 2.32
N CYS A 137 9.18 -0.20 1.61
CA CYS A 137 8.98 -1.65 1.74
C CYS A 137 8.35 -2.09 3.09
N ALA A 138 7.80 -1.19 3.91
CA ALA A 138 6.97 -1.60 5.04
C ALA A 138 5.87 -2.58 4.56
N ILE A 139 5.67 -3.65 5.32
CA ILE A 139 4.77 -4.76 4.97
C ILE A 139 3.52 -4.64 5.83
N PHE A 140 2.37 -4.44 5.19
CA PHE A 140 1.08 -4.37 5.88
C PHE A 140 0.40 -5.72 5.72
N ILE A 141 0.11 -6.38 6.83
CA ILE A 141 -0.48 -7.71 6.87
C ILE A 141 -1.96 -7.56 7.19
N PHE A 142 -2.82 -8.10 6.33
CA PHE A 142 -4.26 -8.04 6.51
C PHE A 142 -4.87 -9.44 6.43
N ASN A 143 -5.88 -9.67 7.27
CA ASN A 143 -6.85 -10.73 7.04
C ASN A 143 -8.01 -10.19 6.20
N TYR A 144 -8.58 -11.05 5.36
CA TYR A 144 -9.78 -10.72 4.60
C TYR A 144 -10.84 -11.81 4.77
N MET A 145 -11.90 -11.49 5.50
CA MET A 145 -13.01 -12.40 5.78
C MET A 145 -14.33 -11.64 5.69
N ASP A 146 -15.39 -12.28 5.20
CA ASP A 146 -16.73 -11.68 5.08
C ASP A 146 -16.76 -10.30 4.39
N LYS A 147 -15.90 -10.13 3.38
CA LYS A 147 -15.70 -8.88 2.63
C LYS A 147 -15.18 -7.72 3.47
N GLN A 148 -14.48 -8.00 4.56
CA GLN A 148 -13.87 -7.00 5.44
C GLN A 148 -12.39 -7.26 5.57
N PHE A 149 -11.61 -6.18 5.52
CA PHE A 149 -10.19 -6.20 5.82
C PHE A 149 -9.96 -5.90 7.30
N GLU A 150 -9.12 -6.70 7.94
CA GLU A 150 -8.65 -6.50 9.30
C GLU A 150 -7.13 -6.36 9.26
N LEU A 151 -6.59 -5.27 9.82
CA LEU A 151 -5.16 -5.10 9.95
C LEU A 151 -4.64 -6.04 11.04
N VAL A 152 -3.69 -6.91 10.69
CA VAL A 152 -3.06 -7.85 11.62
C VAL A 152 -1.75 -7.27 12.15
N ASP A 153 -0.91 -6.76 11.26
CA ASP A 153 0.40 -6.21 11.63
C ASP A 153 0.94 -5.26 10.56
N ILE A 154 1.93 -4.46 10.95
CA ILE A 154 2.78 -3.71 10.03
C ILE A 154 4.22 -4.00 10.41
N ILE A 155 5.01 -4.51 9.47
CA ILE A 155 6.42 -4.89 9.69
C ILE A 155 7.34 -3.89 9.00
N ASP A 156 8.36 -3.42 9.70
CA ASP A 156 9.54 -2.82 9.05
C ASP A 156 10.51 -3.96 8.64
N PRO A 157 10.70 -4.25 7.35
CA PRO A 157 11.57 -5.35 6.92
C PRO A 157 13.06 -5.12 7.25
N VAL A 158 13.47 -3.88 7.53
CA VAL A 158 14.85 -3.56 7.93
C VAL A 158 15.10 -3.97 9.37
N MET A 159 14.16 -3.64 10.26
CA MET A 159 14.26 -3.96 11.68
C MET A 159 13.76 -5.38 11.99
N LYS A 160 12.95 -5.96 11.10
CA LYS A 160 12.18 -7.21 11.31
C LYS A 160 11.31 -7.15 12.56
N GLU A 161 10.82 -5.95 12.88
CA GLU A 161 10.00 -5.67 14.06
C GLU A 161 8.57 -5.35 13.64
N SER A 162 7.63 -5.82 14.47
CA SER A 162 6.24 -5.35 14.41
C SER A 162 6.18 -3.90 14.86
N ILE A 163 5.38 -3.12 14.15
CA ILE A 163 5.09 -1.71 14.46
C ILE A 163 3.85 -1.59 15.35
N LEU A 164 3.00 -2.62 15.41
CA LEU A 164 1.77 -2.62 16.22
C LEU A 164 1.98 -3.21 17.64
N CYS A 165 3.12 -3.85 17.89
CA CYS A 165 3.46 -4.52 19.16
C CYS A 165 4.38 -3.69 20.07
#